data_AF-A0A920VUZ3-F1
#
_entry.id   AF-A0A920VUZ3-F1
#
_cell.length_a   1.000
_cell.length_b   1.000
_cell.length_c   1.000
_cell.angle_alpha   90.00
_cell.angle_beta   90.00
_cell.angle_gamma   90.00
#
_symmetry.space_group_name_H-M   'P 1'
#
loop_
_entity.id
_entity.type
_entity.pdbx_description
1 polymer ?
#
loop_
_entity_poly.entity_id
_entity_poly.type
_entity_poly.pdbx_seq_one_letter_code
_entity_poly.pdbx_strand_id
1 'polypeptide(L)'
;MKEINVAVTGGAGQIAYSLLPRLVSGETFGVDTKVNLRLIEIPQVVDKLEGTIMELIDCGFEQTGSLLATADIKEGVKDAIGSF
;
A
#
# COMPACT_ATOMS: atom_id res chain seq x y z
N MET A 1 4.97 17.01 5.40
CA MET A 1 4.29 15.82 5.95
C MET A 1 5.34 14.79 6.32
N LYS A 2 5.10 14.02 7.38
CA LYS A 2 5.93 12.85 7.71
C LYS A 2 5.63 11.74 6.69
N GLU A 3 6.63 10.97 6.28
CA GLU A 3 6.43 9.81 5.40
C GLU A 3 6.69 8.51 6.16
N ILE A 4 5.85 7.51 5.93
CA ILE A 4 5.99 6.17 6.51
C ILE A 4 5.78 5.10 5.44
N ASN A 5 6.47 3.98 5.59
CA ASN A 5 6.29 2.81 4.73
C ASN A 5 5.41 1.78 5.45
N VAL A 6 4.38 1.28 4.76
CA VAL A 6 3.49 0.23 5.25
C VAL A 6 3.51 -0.93 4.26
N ALA A 7 3.89 -2.11 4.74
CA ALA A 7 3.85 -3.33 3.94
C ALA A 7 2.47 -3.99 4.07
N VAL A 8 1.92 -4.46 2.95
CA VAL A 8 0.66 -5.20 2.91
C VAL A 8 0.88 -6.45 2.09
N THR A 9 0.81 -7.61 2.75
CA THR A 9 0.85 -8.91 2.08
C THR A 9 -0.53 -9.29 1.56
N GLY A 10 -0.59 -10.11 0.50
CA GLY A 10 -1.87 -10.46 -0.11
C GLY A 10 -2.58 -9.23 -0.67
N GLY A 11 -1.81 -8.27 -1.22
CA GLY A 11 -2.31 -6.96 -1.62
C GLY A 11 -3.43 -6.98 -2.67
N ALA A 12 -3.57 -8.08 -3.42
CA ALA A 12 -4.62 -8.28 -4.41
C ALA A 12 -5.88 -8.96 -3.82
N GLY A 13 -5.87 -9.29 -2.53
CA GLY A 13 -6.97 -9.93 -1.83
C GLY A 13 -8.08 -8.95 -1.43
N GLN A 14 -9.28 -9.49 -1.15
CA GLN A 14 -10.47 -8.70 -0.79
C GLN A 14 -10.31 -7.95 0.55
N ILE A 15 -9.54 -8.51 1.49
CA ILE A 15 -9.22 -7.84 2.76
C ILE A 15 -8.34 -6.63 2.49
N ALA A 16 -7.26 -6.80 1.72
CA ALA A 16 -6.39 -5.72 1.33
C ALA A 16 -7.17 -4.64 0.59
N TYR A 17 -7.99 -5.01 -0.39
CA TYR A 17 -8.82 -4.09 -1.16
C TYR A 17 -9.66 -3.13 -0.28
N SER A 18 -10.25 -3.65 0.80
CA SER A 18 -11.02 -2.84 1.75
C SER A 18 -10.15 -2.05 2.74
N LEU A 19 -8.93 -2.53 3.01
CA LEU A 19 -7.99 -1.95 3.97
C LEU A 19 -7.20 -0.77 3.37
N LEU A 20 -6.73 -0.90 2.12
CA LEU A 20 -5.77 0.04 1.52
C LEU A 20 -6.25 1.50 1.53
N PRO A 21 -7.50 1.83 1.15
CA PRO A 21 -7.99 3.21 1.22
C PRO A 21 -7.97 3.77 2.64
N ARG A 22 -8.24 2.95 3.66
CA ARG A 22 -8.25 3.37 5.07
C ARG A 22 -6.85 3.74 5.55
N LEU A 23 -5.83 3.02 5.08
CA LEU A 23 -4.43 3.31 5.39
C LEU A 23 -3.98 4.65 4.81
N VAL A 24 -4.43 5.00 3.60
CA VAL A 24 -4.00 6.22 2.88
C VAL A 24 -5.00 7.39 2.96
N SER A 25 -6.14 7.24 3.63
CA SER A 25 -7.16 8.30 3.77
C SER A 25 -6.80 9.41 4.78
N GLY A 26 -5.76 9.20 5.59
CA GLY A 26 -5.45 10.04 6.75
C GLY A 26 -6.20 9.65 8.04
N GLU A 27 -7.21 8.77 7.99
CA GLU A 27 -7.94 8.30 9.18
C GLU A 27 -7.03 7.47 10.12
N THR A 28 -6.15 6.64 9.54
CA THR A 28 -5.34 5.69 10.32
C THR A 28 -4.10 6.32 10.94
N PHE A 29 -3.38 7.16 10.19
CA PHE A 29 -2.07 7.71 10.59
C PHE A 29 -2.05 9.24 10.75
N GLY A 30 -3.21 9.87 10.64
CA GLY A 30 -3.38 11.32 10.71
C GLY A 30 -3.16 12.02 9.37
N VAL A 31 -3.80 13.18 9.22
CA VAL A 31 -3.80 13.98 7.98
C VAL A 31 -2.43 14.55 7.60
N ASP A 32 -1.50 14.64 8.55
CA ASP A 32 -0.13 15.16 8.35
C ASP A 32 0.90 14.08 7.94
N THR A 33 0.45 12.84 7.76
CA THR A 33 1.29 11.69 7.42
C THR A 33 0.98 11.19 6.01
N LYS A 34 1.99 11.11 5.14
CA LYS A 34 1.90 10.37 3.88
C LYS A 34 2.29 8.92 4.08
N VAL A 35 1.56 8.02 3.42
CA VAL A 35 1.72 6.58 3.53
C VAL A 35 2.20 6.01 2.21
N ASN A 36 3.40 5.45 2.22
CA ASN A 36 3.95 4.68 1.11
C ASN A 36 3.47 3.23 1.25
N LEU A 37 2.62 2.77 0.34
CA LEU A 37 2.13 1.40 0.34
C LEU A 37 3.09 0.48 -0.42
N ARG A 38 3.50 -0.61 0.24
CA ARG A 38 4.34 -1.66 -0.33
C ARG A 38 3.52 -2.95 -0.40
N LEU A 39 2.90 -3.17 -1.56
CA LEU A 39 1.98 -4.27 -1.82
C LEU A 39 2.77 -5.50 -2.27
N ILE A 40 2.55 -6.60 -1.55
CA ILE A 40 3.29 -7.86 -1.75
C ILE A 40 2.31 -8.95 -2.16
N GLU A 41 2.63 -9.63 -3.25
CA GLU A 41 1.89 -10.82 -3.72
C GLU A 41 2.84 -11.90 -4.19
N ILE A 42 2.31 -13.11 -4.40
CA ILE A 42 3.08 -14.17 -5.06
C ILE A 42 3.32 -13.81 -6.54
N PRO A 43 4.39 -14.32 -7.18
CA PRO A 43 4.74 -13.97 -8.56
C PRO A 43 3.61 -14.17 -9.59
N GLN A 44 2.70 -15.13 -9.34
CA GLN A 44 1.57 -15.43 -10.22
C GLN A 44 0.42 -14.41 -10.10
N VAL A 45 0.44 -13.54 -9.09
CA VAL A 45 -0.65 -12.62 -8.73
C VAL A 45 -0.18 -11.15 -8.71
N VAL A 46 1.13 -10.90 -8.67
CA VAL A 46 1.71 -9.54 -8.55
C VAL A 46 1.20 -8.56 -9.61
N ASP A 47 0.96 -9.01 -10.85
CA ASP A 47 0.44 -8.17 -11.94
C ASP A 47 -0.95 -7.59 -11.61
N LYS A 48 -1.75 -8.26 -10.76
CA LYS A 48 -3.04 -7.74 -10.32
C LYS A 48 -2.91 -6.50 -9.41
N LEU A 49 -1.76 -6.32 -8.76
CA LEU A 49 -1.52 -5.15 -7.93
C LEU A 49 -1.45 -3.87 -8.76
N GLU A 50 -1.13 -3.94 -10.06
CA GLU A 50 -1.16 -2.77 -10.94
C GLU A 50 -2.54 -2.14 -10.98
N GLY A 51 -3.60 -2.95 -11.13
CA GLY A 51 -4.98 -2.46 -11.09
C GLY A 51 -5.34 -1.85 -9.73
N THR A 52 -4.89 -2.46 -8.65
CA THR A 52 -5.10 -1.92 -7.29
C THR A 52 -4.40 -0.58 -7.10
N ILE A 53 -3.19 -0.42 -7.63
CA ILE A 53 -2.43 0.84 -7.62
C ILE A 53 -3.14 1.91 -8.45
N MET A 54 -3.63 1.57 -9.64
CA MET A 54 -4.39 2.50 -10.49
C MET A 54 -5.63 3.03 -9.76
N GLU A 55 -6.41 2.15 -9.12
CA GLU A 55 -7.59 2.55 -8.35
C GLU A 55 -7.24 3.43 -7.14
N LEU A 56 -6.14 3.16 -6.44
CA LEU A 56 -5.66 4.00 -5.34
C LEU A 56 -5.25 5.40 -5.80
N ILE A 57 -4.62 5.49 -6.98
CA ILE A 57 -4.26 6.77 -7.60
C ILE A 57 -5.54 7.54 -7.97
N ASP A 58 -6.52 6.87 -8.57
CA ASP A 58 -7.80 7.47 -8.98
C ASP A 58 -8.62 7.99 -7.79
N CYS A 59 -8.45 7.41 -6.60
CA CYS A 59 -9.08 7.91 -5.38
C CYS A 59 -8.54 9.28 -4.92
N GLY A 60 -7.33 9.66 -5.35
CA GLY A 60 -6.81 11.02 -5.17
C GLY A 60 -6.55 11.45 -3.72
N PHE A 61 -6.34 10.53 -2.77
CA PHE A 61 -6.06 10.89 -1.37
C PHE A 61 -4.74 11.68 -1.24
N GLU A 62 -4.79 12.81 -0.54
CA GLU A 62 -3.62 13.68 -0.34
C GLU A 62 -2.48 12.98 0.42
N GLN A 63 -2.84 12.02 1.29
CA GLN A 63 -1.93 11.23 2.11
C GLN A 63 -1.34 10.02 1.35
N THR A 64 -1.71 9.79 0.09
CA THR A 64 -1.05 8.77 -0.73
C THR A 64 0.40 9.19 -1.02
N GLY A 65 1.34 8.33 -0.63
CA GLY A 65 2.76 8.44 -0.96
C GLY A 65 3.13 7.62 -2.20
N SER A 66 4.33 7.05 -2.19
CA SER A 66 4.77 6.09 -3.20
C SER A 66 4.01 4.76 -3.10
N LEU A 67 3.79 4.12 -4.24
CA LEU A 67 3.13 2.83 -4.35
C LEU A 67 4.10 1.84 -4.99
N LEU A 68 4.34 0.71 -4.33
CA LEU A 68 5.19 -0.38 -4.82
C LEU A 68 4.36 -1.65 -4.92
N ALA A 69 4.43 -2.33 -6.07
CA ALA A 69 4.01 -3.72 -6.25
C ALA A 69 5.25 -4.59 -6.38
N THR A 70 5.35 -5.66 -5.59
CA THR A 70 6.49 -6.57 -5.67
C THR A 70 6.10 -8.00 -5.28
N ALA A 71 6.83 -8.97 -5.80
CA ALA A 71 6.80 -10.35 -5.33
C ALA A 71 7.98 -10.70 -4.40
N ASP A 72 8.92 -9.77 -4.22
CA ASP A 72 10.04 -9.92 -3.29
C ASP A 72 9.65 -9.39 -1.91
N ILE A 73 9.46 -10.30 -0.96
CA ILE A 73 9.17 -9.96 0.44
C ILE A 73 10.24 -9.02 1.02
N LYS A 74 11.53 -9.21 0.70
CA LYS A 74 12.60 -8.37 1.25
C LYS A 74 12.48 -6.94 0.78
N GLU A 75 12.13 -6.74 -0.49
CA GLU A 75 11.84 -5.42 -1.03
C GLU A 75 10.57 -4.84 -0.41
N GLY A 76 9.52 -5.67 -0.30
CA GLY A 76 8.22 -5.27 0.22
C GLY A 76 8.25 -4.77 1.67
N VAL A 77 9.04 -5.41 2.54
CA VAL A 77 9.12 -5.02 3.97
C VAL A 77 10.20 -4.00 4.27
N LYS A 78 11.00 -3.59 3.26
CA LYS A 78 12.12 -2.68 3.45
C LYS A 78 11.65 -1.36 4.08
N ASP A 79 12.23 -1.03 5.23
CA ASP A 79 11.96 0.18 6.02
C ASP A 79 10.48 0.36 6.41
N ALA A 80 9.68 -0.70 6.38
CA ALA A 80 8.28 -0.68 6.78
C ALA A 80 8.15 -0.55 8.31
N ILE A 81 7.30 0.37 8.76
CA ILE A 81 7.03 0.55 10.20
C ILE A 81 6.06 -0.49 10.75
N GLY A 82 5.41 -1.24 9.86
CA GLY A 82 4.44 -2.29 10.16
C GLY A 82 4.12 -3.09 8.90
N SER A 83 3.66 -4.32 9.09
CA SER A 83 3.17 -5.20 8.03
C SER A 83 1.77 -5.68 8.39
N PHE A 84 0.88 -5.67 7.41
CA PHE A 84 -0.48 -6.19 7.49
C PHE A 84 -0.67 -7.41 6.57
#